data_AF-A0A850GSZ8-F1
#
_entry.id   AF-A0A850GSZ8-F1
#
_cell.length_a   1.000
_cell.length_b   1.000
_cell.length_c   1.000
_cell.angle_alpha   90.00
_cell.angle_beta   90.00
_cell.angle_gamma   90.00
#
_symmetry.space_group_name_H-M   'P 1'
#
loop_
_entity.id
_entity.type
_entity.pdbx_description
1 polymer ?
#
loop_
_entity_poly.entity_id
_entity_poly.type
_entity_poly.pdbx_seq_one_letter_code
_entity_poly.pdbx_strand_id
1 'polypeptide(L)'
;MASTPTSLALQRSYRHLDPAQVDAARHHLHNADDALNMALLTLDGSEDEHREAKQARAATARRLLAEAVTSLARARVFVPGVRTYTVSVVTTGEREIDRELLRLHELATTLLWHNHSVLPAQRQAQPLTPEDEAQLAAVVGNLNAQARLDRAMRFKWLVGAALCSVLAPALGFGLFLLALASAIMAGVELARGAAPPVLPA
;
A
#
# COMPACT_ATOMS: atom_id res chain seq x y z
N MET A 1 -9.45 -12.42 30.11
CA MET A 1 -8.00 -12.66 30.30
C MET A 1 -7.25 -11.88 29.24
N ALA A 2 -6.69 -10.72 29.60
CA ALA A 2 -6.01 -9.83 28.67
C ALA A 2 -4.52 -10.21 28.63
N SER A 3 -4.07 -10.80 27.52
CA SER A 3 -2.68 -11.20 27.29
C SER A 3 -1.96 -10.18 26.41
N THR A 4 -1.38 -9.14 26.99
CA THR A 4 -0.33 -8.34 26.33
C THR A 4 0.63 -7.76 27.37
N PRO A 5 1.83 -8.37 27.50
CA PRO A 5 3.05 -7.55 27.54
C PRO A 5 4.28 -8.23 26.89
N THR A 6 4.16 -8.88 25.73
CA THR A 6 5.31 -9.56 25.09
C THR A 6 6.28 -8.57 24.41
N SER A 7 5.76 -7.44 23.90
CA SER A 7 6.56 -6.44 23.17
C SER A 7 7.57 -5.70 24.06
N LEU A 8 7.13 -5.25 25.23
CA LEU A 8 7.98 -4.49 26.17
C LEU A 8 9.03 -5.39 26.86
N ALA A 9 8.74 -6.66 27.07
CA ALA A 9 9.69 -7.62 27.61
C ALA A 9 10.83 -7.89 26.62
N LEU A 10 10.52 -8.04 25.33
CA LEU A 10 11.54 -8.20 24.27
C LEU A 10 12.43 -6.96 24.14
N GLN A 11 11.87 -5.75 24.21
CA GLN A 11 12.67 -4.50 24.15
C GLN A 11 13.70 -4.39 25.29
N ARG A 12 13.41 -4.89 26.50
CA ARG A 12 14.38 -4.92 27.61
C ARG A 12 15.48 -5.95 27.40
N SER A 13 15.17 -7.09 26.79
CA SER A 13 16.17 -8.15 26.53
C SER A 13 17.24 -7.72 25.51
N TYR A 14 16.93 -6.82 24.57
CA TYR A 14 17.91 -6.28 23.62
C TYR A 14 18.88 -5.27 24.21
N ARG A 15 18.65 -4.78 25.44
CA ARG A 15 19.55 -3.84 26.12
C ARG A 15 20.84 -4.50 26.64
N HIS A 16 20.92 -5.84 26.56
CA HIS A 16 22.05 -6.65 27.00
C HIS A 16 22.75 -7.38 25.84
N LEU A 17 22.59 -6.91 24.60
CA LEU A 17 23.39 -7.43 23.48
C LEU A 17 24.87 -7.19 23.79
N ASP A 18 25.63 -8.28 23.77
CA ASP A 18 27.08 -8.25 23.94
C ASP A 18 27.67 -7.33 22.85
N PRO A 19 28.50 -6.32 23.20
CA PRO A 19 29.13 -5.42 22.23
C PRO A 19 29.79 -6.17 21.06
N ALA A 20 30.36 -7.34 21.31
CA ALA A 20 30.96 -8.19 20.29
C ALA A 20 29.95 -8.68 19.23
N GLN A 21 28.71 -8.99 19.63
CA GLN A 21 27.63 -9.39 18.72
C GLN A 21 27.14 -8.20 17.88
N VAL A 22 27.09 -7.01 18.48
CA VAL A 22 26.68 -5.78 17.77
C VAL A 22 27.72 -5.41 16.71
N ASP A 23 29.01 -5.54 17.00
CA ASP A 23 30.08 -5.28 16.05
C ASP A 23 30.10 -6.32 14.91
N ALA A 24 29.87 -7.61 15.21
CA ALA A 24 29.73 -8.64 14.18
C ALA A 24 28.51 -8.38 13.27
N ALA A 25 27.40 -7.90 13.82
CA ALA A 25 26.21 -7.54 13.07
C ALA A 25 26.39 -6.26 12.22
N ARG A 26 27.27 -5.35 12.63
CA ARG A 26 27.42 -4.00 12.05
C ARG A 26 27.70 -4.02 10.55
N HIS A 27 28.53 -4.96 10.09
CA HIS A 27 28.82 -5.10 8.65
C HIS A 27 27.57 -5.50 7.87
N HIS A 28 26.81 -6.49 8.35
CA HIS A 28 25.59 -6.93 7.70
C HIS A 28 24.47 -5.88 7.75
N LEU A 29 24.39 -5.11 8.83
CA LEU A 29 23.43 -4.02 8.96
C LEU A 29 23.77 -2.85 8.03
N HIS A 30 25.05 -2.53 7.80
CA HIS A 30 25.45 -1.54 6.77
C HIS A 30 25.08 -2.02 5.37
N ASN A 31 25.45 -3.26 5.01
CA ASN A 31 25.12 -3.78 3.68
C ASN A 31 23.60 -3.81 3.43
N ALA A 32 22.81 -4.11 4.48
CA ALA A 32 21.36 -4.05 4.40
C ALA A 32 20.83 -2.62 4.20
N ASP A 33 21.38 -1.65 4.94
CA ASP A 33 21.02 -0.23 4.83
C ASP A 33 21.34 0.32 3.44
N ASP A 34 22.56 0.09 2.96
CA ASP A 34 23.01 0.51 1.63
C ASP A 34 22.13 -0.09 0.54
N ALA A 35 21.85 -1.41 0.61
CA ALA A 35 21.00 -2.08 -0.38
C ALA A 35 19.55 -1.57 -0.34
N LEU A 36 18.98 -1.28 0.84
CA LEU A 36 17.65 -0.69 0.97
C LEU A 36 17.58 0.71 0.39
N ASN A 37 18.55 1.57 0.71
CA ASN A 37 18.60 2.94 0.20
C ASN A 37 18.79 2.94 -1.33
N MET A 38 19.69 2.11 -1.85
CA MET A 38 19.86 1.95 -3.30
C MET A 38 18.61 1.40 -3.98
N ALA A 39 17.87 0.49 -3.32
CA ALA A 39 16.60 0.00 -3.85
C ALA A 39 15.54 1.12 -3.93
N LEU A 40 15.42 1.94 -2.89
CA LEU A 40 14.50 3.09 -2.87
C LEU A 40 14.84 4.11 -3.96
N LEU A 41 16.13 4.50 -4.06
CA LEU A 41 16.60 5.38 -5.13
C LEU A 41 16.35 4.83 -6.53
N THR A 42 16.49 3.51 -6.70
CA THR A 42 16.17 2.84 -7.97
C THR A 42 14.67 2.90 -8.25
N LEU A 43 13.81 2.84 -7.23
CA LEU A 43 12.35 2.83 -7.39
C LEU A 43 11.76 4.21 -7.68
N ASP A 44 12.42 5.29 -7.22
CA ASP A 44 12.03 6.70 -7.41
C ASP A 44 12.22 7.23 -8.86
N GLY A 45 12.46 6.36 -9.84
CA GLY A 45 12.57 6.74 -11.24
C GLY A 45 11.31 7.39 -11.81
N SER A 46 11.42 8.00 -13.00
CA SER A 46 10.36 8.84 -13.58
C SER A 46 9.08 8.06 -13.90
N GLU A 47 7.93 8.71 -13.77
CA GLU A 47 6.60 8.16 -14.11
C GLU A 47 6.44 8.00 -15.63
N ASP A 48 7.12 8.84 -16.42
CA ASP A 48 7.05 8.89 -17.88
C ASP A 48 7.92 7.83 -18.59
N GLU A 49 8.56 6.94 -17.83
CA GLU A 49 9.43 5.90 -18.38
C GLU A 49 8.67 4.87 -19.21
N HIS A 50 9.29 4.46 -20.32
CA HIS A 50 8.82 3.35 -21.14
C HIS A 50 8.77 2.04 -20.35
N ARG A 51 7.89 1.12 -20.76
CA ARG A 51 7.64 -0.16 -20.09
C ARG A 51 8.91 -0.99 -19.87
N GLU A 52 9.83 -1.01 -20.83
CA GLU A 52 11.10 -1.74 -20.73
C GLU A 52 12.02 -1.16 -19.65
N ALA A 53 12.10 0.17 -19.55
CA ALA A 53 12.85 0.84 -18.49
C ALA A 53 12.27 0.53 -17.10
N LYS A 54 10.94 0.60 -16.96
CA LYS A 54 10.25 0.19 -15.73
C LYS A 54 10.53 -1.26 -15.34
N GLN A 55 10.59 -2.18 -16.31
CA GLN A 55 10.94 -3.58 -16.07
C GLN A 55 12.39 -3.75 -15.62
N ALA A 56 13.35 -3.10 -16.28
CA ALA A 56 14.76 -3.13 -15.88
C ALA A 56 14.97 -2.55 -14.47
N ARG A 57 14.26 -1.47 -14.16
CA ARG A 57 14.21 -0.81 -12.85
C ARG A 57 13.66 -1.74 -11.78
N ALA A 58 12.50 -2.36 -12.01
CA ALA A 58 11.91 -3.33 -11.11
C ALA A 58 12.83 -4.54 -10.87
N ALA A 59 13.49 -5.05 -11.92
CA ALA A 59 14.44 -6.15 -11.79
C ALA A 59 15.65 -5.76 -10.92
N THR A 60 16.20 -4.56 -11.11
CA THR A 60 17.32 -4.03 -10.32
C THR A 60 16.92 -3.82 -8.86
N ALA A 61 15.78 -3.18 -8.61
CA ALA A 61 15.24 -2.97 -7.27
C ALA A 61 15.00 -4.31 -6.55
N ARG A 62 14.44 -5.31 -7.25
CA ARG A 62 14.21 -6.65 -6.67
C ARG A 62 15.50 -7.35 -6.27
N ARG A 63 16.55 -7.21 -7.08
CA ARG A 63 17.89 -7.74 -6.76
C ARG A 63 18.46 -7.07 -5.50
N LEU A 64 18.39 -5.75 -5.42
CA LEU A 64 18.85 -4.98 -4.26
C LEU A 64 18.06 -5.35 -2.99
N LEU A 65 16.73 -5.51 -3.11
CA LEU A 65 15.90 -5.95 -1.98
C LEU A 65 16.19 -7.38 -1.54
N ALA A 66 16.53 -8.28 -2.48
CA ALA A 66 16.94 -9.63 -2.13
C ALA A 66 18.29 -9.63 -1.38
N GLU A 67 19.22 -8.76 -1.77
CA GLU A 67 20.49 -8.55 -1.08
C GLU A 67 20.30 -7.95 0.33
N ALA A 68 19.42 -6.95 0.46
CA ALA A 68 19.05 -6.38 1.74
C ALA A 68 18.44 -7.43 2.68
N VAL A 69 17.45 -8.19 2.22
CA VAL A 69 16.78 -9.25 3.00
C VAL A 69 17.77 -10.34 3.42
N THR A 70 18.71 -10.71 2.55
CA THR A 70 19.76 -11.69 2.86
C THR A 70 20.71 -11.16 3.92
N SER A 71 21.12 -9.89 3.81
CA SER A 71 21.98 -9.22 4.79
C SER A 71 21.30 -9.07 6.15
N LEU A 72 20.01 -8.69 6.18
CA LEU A 72 19.20 -8.67 7.40
C LEU A 72 19.04 -10.06 8.02
N ALA A 73 18.87 -11.10 7.21
CA ALA A 73 18.80 -12.49 7.70
C ALA A 73 20.11 -12.92 8.37
N ARG A 74 21.27 -12.51 7.83
CA ARG A 74 22.58 -12.74 8.46
C ARG A 74 22.75 -11.93 9.75
N ALA A 75 22.35 -10.66 9.74
CA ALA A 75 22.36 -9.81 10.93
C ALA A 75 21.48 -10.38 12.05
N ARG A 76 20.35 -11.00 11.71
CA ARG A 76 19.41 -11.61 12.67
C ARG A 76 20.04 -12.71 13.53
N VAL A 77 21.09 -13.39 13.04
CA VAL A 77 21.83 -14.40 13.81
C VAL A 77 22.50 -13.77 15.04
N PHE A 78 22.97 -12.53 14.90
CA PHE A 78 23.64 -11.78 15.96
C PHE A 78 22.68 -10.88 16.75
N VAL A 79 21.65 -10.34 16.07
CA VAL A 79 20.64 -9.44 16.64
C VAL A 79 19.24 -10.00 16.38
N PRO A 80 18.67 -10.81 17.29
CA PRO A 80 17.38 -11.50 17.07
C PRO A 80 16.18 -10.58 16.79
N GLY A 81 16.31 -9.29 17.11
CA GLY A 81 15.28 -8.26 16.91
C GLY A 81 15.15 -7.76 15.48
N VAL A 82 16.07 -8.12 14.58
CA VAL A 82 16.01 -7.78 13.16
C VAL A 82 14.83 -8.47 12.49
N ARG A 83 13.93 -7.68 11.90
CA ARG A 83 12.78 -8.15 11.13
C ARG A 83 13.16 -8.25 9.66
N THR A 84 12.78 -9.34 9.01
CA THR A 84 13.09 -9.56 7.59
C THR A 84 11.98 -10.36 6.92
N TYR A 85 11.88 -10.23 5.60
CA TYR A 85 11.05 -11.09 4.75
C TYR A 85 11.84 -12.33 4.31
N THR A 86 11.17 -13.28 3.66
CA THR A 86 11.87 -14.34 2.94
C THR A 86 12.27 -13.86 1.55
N VAL A 87 13.39 -14.37 1.03
CA VAL A 87 13.85 -14.03 -0.34
C VAL A 87 12.78 -14.39 -1.38
N SER A 88 11.99 -15.43 -1.16
CA SER A 88 10.85 -15.81 -2.02
C SER A 88 9.79 -14.72 -2.12
N VAL A 89 9.49 -14.00 -1.04
CA VAL A 89 8.50 -12.91 -1.06
C VAL A 89 8.97 -11.79 -1.97
N VAL A 90 10.25 -11.40 -1.88
CA VAL A 90 10.82 -10.34 -2.73
C VAL A 90 10.93 -10.79 -4.19
N THR A 91 11.33 -12.04 -4.42
CA THR A 91 11.59 -12.56 -5.77
C THR A 91 10.33 -12.91 -6.54
N THR A 92 9.22 -13.19 -5.86
CA THR A 92 7.91 -13.40 -6.49
C THR A 92 7.48 -12.09 -7.13
N GLY A 93 7.46 -12.00 -8.46
CA GLY A 93 7.05 -10.79 -9.18
C GLY A 93 5.54 -10.73 -9.44
N GLU A 94 4.99 -9.51 -9.44
CA GLU A 94 3.63 -9.22 -9.89
C GLU A 94 3.55 -9.11 -11.43
N ARG A 95 2.38 -9.41 -12.02
CA ARG A 95 2.20 -9.42 -13.48
C ARG A 95 2.14 -8.02 -14.09
N GLU A 96 1.61 -7.07 -13.33
CA GLU A 96 1.45 -5.67 -13.73
C GLU A 96 2.62 -4.85 -13.20
N ILE A 97 3.36 -4.19 -14.10
CA ILE A 97 4.65 -3.56 -13.75
C ILE A 97 4.49 -2.39 -12.78
N ASP A 98 3.46 -1.56 -12.94
CA ASP A 98 3.24 -0.43 -12.03
C ASP A 98 2.84 -0.91 -10.62
N ARG A 99 2.08 -2.01 -10.53
CA ARG A 99 1.80 -2.67 -9.24
C ARG A 99 3.03 -3.30 -8.61
N GLU A 100 3.89 -3.92 -9.42
CA GLU A 100 5.16 -4.47 -8.93
C GLU A 100 6.05 -3.37 -8.35
N LEU A 101 6.16 -2.22 -9.02
CA LEU A 101 6.96 -1.09 -8.54
C LEU A 101 6.44 -0.56 -7.19
N LEU A 102 5.12 -0.34 -7.07
CA LEU A 102 4.49 0.08 -5.82
C LEU A 102 4.71 -0.95 -4.70
N ARG A 103 4.55 -2.23 -5.01
CA ARG A 103 4.77 -3.33 -4.06
C ARG A 103 6.22 -3.40 -3.58
N LEU A 104 7.19 -3.27 -4.48
CA LEU A 104 8.62 -3.26 -4.11
C LEU A 104 8.94 -2.03 -3.25
N HIS A 105 8.35 -0.87 -3.54
CA HIS A 105 8.48 0.33 -2.74
C HIS A 105 7.88 0.14 -1.33
N GLU A 106 6.68 -0.42 -1.24
CA GLU A 106 6.05 -0.74 0.05
C GLU A 106 6.90 -1.71 0.88
N LEU A 107 7.45 -2.77 0.25
CA LEU A 107 8.34 -3.72 0.92
C LEU A 107 9.62 -3.05 1.43
N ALA A 108 10.25 -2.22 0.61
CA ALA A 108 11.47 -1.49 0.96
C ALA A 108 11.25 -0.56 2.15
N THR A 109 10.23 0.30 2.07
CA THR A 109 9.87 1.27 3.11
C THR A 109 9.44 0.56 4.40
N THR A 110 8.69 -0.54 4.28
CA THR A 110 8.28 -1.34 5.44
C THR A 110 9.47 -2.00 6.12
N LEU A 111 10.43 -2.55 5.37
CA LEU A 111 11.66 -3.11 5.95
C LEU A 111 12.49 -2.05 6.66
N LEU A 112 12.64 -0.87 6.05
CA LEU A 112 13.36 0.25 6.63
C LEU A 112 12.70 0.69 7.94
N TRP A 113 11.39 0.91 7.93
CA TRP A 113 10.64 1.31 9.13
C TRP A 113 10.70 0.27 10.24
N HIS A 114 10.63 -1.02 9.92
CA HIS A 114 10.70 -2.06 10.95
C HIS A 114 12.09 -2.19 11.60
N ASN A 115 13.15 -1.89 10.86
CA ASN A 115 14.52 -2.06 11.31
C ASN A 115 15.23 -0.73 11.64
N HIS A 116 14.55 0.42 11.55
CA HIS A 116 15.15 1.74 11.74
C HIS A 116 15.98 1.87 13.03
N SER A 117 15.56 1.22 14.12
CA SER A 117 16.27 1.27 15.42
C SER A 117 17.62 0.53 15.45
N VAL A 118 17.85 -0.37 14.50
CA VAL A 118 19.09 -1.18 14.40
C VAL A 118 19.93 -0.80 13.18
N LEU A 119 19.34 -0.11 12.20
CA LEU A 119 20.05 0.37 11.01
C LEU A 119 20.99 1.54 11.36
N PRO A 120 22.17 1.62 10.71
CA PRO A 120 23.22 2.59 11.04
C PRO A 120 22.85 4.04 10.71
N ALA A 121 21.91 4.30 9.79
CA ALA A 121 21.45 5.65 9.45
C ALA A 121 21.03 6.50 10.67
N GLN A 122 20.46 5.91 11.73
CA GLN A 122 20.14 6.65 12.96
C GLN A 122 21.39 7.20 13.68
N ARG A 123 22.53 6.51 13.58
CA ARG A 123 23.77 6.93 14.26
C ARG A 123 24.53 8.00 13.50
N GLN A 124 24.26 8.17 12.20
CA GLN A 124 24.88 9.19 11.35
C GLN A 124 24.00 10.44 11.21
N ALA A 125 22.70 10.34 11.49
CA ALA A 125 21.83 11.49 11.58
C ALA A 125 22.27 12.38 12.75
N GLN A 126 22.93 13.50 12.41
CA GLN A 126 23.22 14.55 13.36
C GLN A 126 21.88 15.02 13.95
N PRO A 127 21.79 15.28 15.27
CA PRO A 127 20.56 15.83 15.85
C PRO A 127 20.18 17.06 15.05
N LEU A 128 18.93 17.07 14.57
CA LEU A 128 18.39 18.18 13.79
C LEU A 128 18.56 19.46 14.60
N THR A 129 18.88 20.56 13.92
CA THR A 129 18.89 21.85 14.61
C THR A 129 17.47 22.12 15.14
N PRO A 130 17.32 22.83 16.27
CA PRO A 130 15.99 23.10 16.82
C PRO A 130 15.06 23.83 15.82
N GLU A 131 15.64 24.53 14.86
CA GLU A 131 14.96 25.17 13.75
C GLU A 131 14.42 24.14 12.74
N ASP A 132 15.23 23.16 12.35
CA ASP A 132 14.80 22.05 11.49
C ASP A 132 13.77 21.15 12.17
N GLU A 133 13.89 20.94 13.49
CA GLU A 133 12.89 20.19 14.27
C GLU A 133 11.54 20.91 14.29
N ALA A 134 11.53 22.24 14.45
CA ALA A 134 10.30 23.02 14.41
C ALA A 134 9.65 23.02 13.02
N GLN A 135 10.45 23.11 11.96
CA GLN A 135 9.98 23.02 10.58
C GLN A 135 9.42 21.63 10.27
N LEU A 136 10.13 20.57 10.67
CA LEU A 136 9.66 19.19 10.50
C LEU A 136 8.38 18.95 11.30
N ALA A 137 8.28 19.44 12.53
CA ALA A 137 7.07 19.35 13.34
C ALA A 137 5.89 20.08 12.68
N ALA A 138 6.12 21.24 12.07
CA ALA A 138 5.10 21.96 11.32
C ALA A 138 4.65 21.19 10.05
N VAL A 139 5.59 20.62 9.30
CA VAL A 139 5.31 19.80 8.10
C VAL A 139 4.55 18.53 8.47
N VAL A 140 5.01 17.79 9.49
CA VAL A 140 4.33 16.59 9.99
C VAL A 140 2.95 16.93 10.54
N GLY A 141 2.81 18.05 11.25
CA GLY A 141 1.52 18.56 11.71
C GLY A 141 0.55 18.82 10.56
N ASN A 142 1.03 19.46 9.48
CA ASN A 142 0.25 19.72 8.28
C ASN A 142 -0.13 18.43 7.53
N LEU A 143 0.80 17.48 7.39
CA LEU A 143 0.54 16.17 6.77
C LEU A 143 -0.49 15.37 7.56
N ASN A 144 -0.42 15.40 8.89
CA ASN A 144 -1.36 14.70 9.75
C ASN A 144 -2.76 15.36 9.72
N ALA A 145 -2.81 16.70 9.58
CA ALA A 145 -4.04 17.43 9.35
C ALA A 145 -4.66 17.07 7.98
N GLN A 146 -3.85 16.98 6.92
CA GLN A 146 -4.30 16.55 5.59
C GLN A 146 -4.78 15.10 5.58
N ALA A 147 -4.06 14.18 6.25
CA ALA A 147 -4.48 12.78 6.38
C ALA A 147 -5.81 12.64 7.16
N ARG A 148 -6.03 13.48 8.17
CA ARG A 148 -7.31 13.56 8.88
C ARG A 148 -8.43 14.10 8.00
N LEU A 149 -8.15 15.13 7.19
CA LEU A 149 -9.11 15.67 6.23
C LEU A 149 -9.46 14.65 5.15
N ASP A 150 -8.47 13.94 4.60
CA ASP A 150 -8.68 12.89 3.61
C ASP A 150 -9.51 11.72 4.18
N ARG A 151 -9.22 11.30 5.43
CA ARG A 151 -10.03 10.29 6.14
C ARG A 151 -11.46 10.76 6.39
N ALA A 152 -11.67 12.05 6.69
CA ALA A 152 -13.00 12.63 6.84
C ALA A 152 -13.74 12.76 5.49
N MET A 153 -13.01 13.05 4.40
CA MET A 153 -13.57 13.13 3.05
C MET A 153 -13.96 11.75 2.51
N ARG A 154 -13.16 10.72 2.77
CA ARG A 154 -13.49 9.31 2.49
C ARG A 154 -14.78 8.88 3.18
N PHE A 155 -14.99 9.26 4.44
CA PHE A 155 -16.25 8.96 5.13
C PHE A 155 -17.46 9.67 4.50
N LYS A 156 -17.31 10.93 4.06
CA LYS A 156 -18.37 11.65 3.35
C LYS A 156 -18.71 11.02 2.00
N TRP A 157 -17.71 10.59 1.25
CA TRP A 157 -17.90 9.87 -0.02
C TRP A 157 -18.54 8.50 0.17
N LEU A 158 -18.15 7.75 1.22
CA LEU A 158 -18.78 6.47 1.55
C LEU A 158 -20.26 6.64 1.95
N VAL A 159 -20.59 7.70 2.69
CA VAL A 159 -21.99 8.03 3.03
C VAL A 159 -22.78 8.44 1.79
N GLY A 160 -22.20 9.24 0.89
CA GLY A 160 -22.82 9.60 -0.40
C GLY A 160 -23.02 8.39 -1.32
N ALA A 161 -22.04 7.49 -1.40
CA ALA A 161 -22.13 6.26 -2.17
C ALA A 161 -23.18 5.30 -1.59
N ALA A 162 -23.25 5.19 -0.26
CA ALA A 162 -24.30 4.41 0.41
C ALA A 162 -25.69 4.99 0.12
N LEU A 163 -25.88 6.31 0.18
CA LEU A 163 -27.16 6.94 -0.13
C LEU A 163 -27.56 6.74 -1.60
N CYS A 164 -26.62 6.90 -2.54
CA CYS A 164 -26.86 6.64 -3.97
C CYS A 164 -27.18 5.17 -4.24
N SER A 165 -26.55 4.22 -3.53
CA SER A 165 -26.85 2.79 -3.67
C SER A 165 -28.26 2.42 -3.21
N VAL A 166 -28.85 3.19 -2.30
CA VAL A 166 -30.23 3.00 -1.83
C VAL A 166 -31.23 3.72 -2.74
N LEU A 167 -30.87 4.89 -3.29
CA LEU A 167 -31.75 5.66 -4.17
C LEU A 167 -31.82 5.12 -5.61
N ALA A 168 -30.73 4.55 -6.13
CA ALA A 168 -30.67 4.05 -7.49
C ALA A 168 -31.67 2.91 -7.78
N PRO A 169 -31.87 1.92 -6.89
CA PRO A 169 -32.92 0.91 -7.06
C PRO A 169 -34.33 1.51 -7.04
N ALA A 170 -34.60 2.50 -6.20
CA ALA A 170 -35.93 3.11 -6.09
C ALA A 170 -36.31 3.88 -7.37
N LEU A 171 -35.37 4.62 -7.95
CA LEU A 171 -35.58 5.33 -9.22
C LEU A 171 -35.63 4.36 -10.42
N GLY A 172 -34.79 3.32 -10.43
CA GLY A 172 -34.80 2.30 -11.46
C GLY A 172 -36.09 1.47 -11.46
N PHE A 173 -36.62 1.14 -10.28
CA PHE A 173 -37.88 0.40 -10.14
C PHE A 173 -39.09 1.25 -10.55
N GLY A 174 -39.08 2.55 -10.23
CA GLY A 174 -40.11 3.49 -10.66
C GLY A 174 -40.17 3.63 -12.19
N LEU A 175 -39.02 3.79 -12.85
CA LEU A 175 -38.93 3.86 -14.31
C LEU A 175 -39.34 2.54 -14.97
N PHE A 176 -38.96 1.39 -14.39
CA PHE A 176 -39.36 0.08 -14.90
C PHE A 176 -40.88 -0.13 -14.84
N LEU A 177 -41.53 0.24 -13.74
CA LEU A 177 -42.99 0.16 -13.61
C LEU A 177 -43.71 1.07 -14.61
N LEU A 178 -43.17 2.27 -14.86
CA LEU A 178 -43.72 3.21 -15.83
C LEU A 178 -43.58 2.70 -17.27
N ALA A 179 -42.43 2.09 -17.61
CA ALA A 179 -42.21 1.43 -18.89
C ALA A 179 -43.12 0.21 -19.07
N LEU A 180 -43.32 -0.59 -18.02
CA LEU A 180 -44.22 -1.74 -18.04
C LEU A 180 -45.68 -1.30 -18.24
N ALA A 181 -46.13 -0.27 -17.52
CA ALA A 181 -47.48 0.28 -17.68
C ALA A 181 -47.70 0.85 -19.10
N SER A 182 -46.69 1.53 -19.65
CA SER A 182 -46.71 2.03 -21.03
C SER A 182 -46.76 0.89 -22.06
N ALA A 183 -45.98 -0.18 -21.86
CA ALA A 183 -45.98 -1.34 -22.74
C ALA A 183 -47.31 -2.10 -22.72
N ILE A 184 -47.95 -2.21 -21.54
CA ILE A 184 -49.28 -2.84 -21.40
C ILE A 184 -50.35 -2.01 -22.11
N MET A 185 -50.36 -0.68 -21.95
CA MET A 185 -51.28 0.20 -22.68
C MET A 185 -51.08 0.10 -24.20
N ALA A 186 -49.84 0.13 -24.68
CA ALA A 186 -49.52 0.01 -26.09
C ALA A 186 -49.95 -1.36 -26.67
N GLY A 187 -49.78 -2.44 -25.92
CA GLY A 187 -50.24 -3.78 -26.31
C GLY A 187 -51.77 -3.89 -26.40
N VAL A 188 -52.50 -3.23 -25.51
CA VAL A 188 -53.98 -3.21 -25.52
C VAL A 188 -54.52 -2.39 -26.70
N GLU A 189 -53.88 -1.29 -27.08
CA GLU A 189 -54.27 -0.53 -28.27
C GLU A 189 -54.00 -1.29 -29.57
N LEU A 190 -52.86 -1.99 -29.65
CA LEU A 190 -52.57 -2.89 -30.78
C LEU A 190 -53.57 -4.05 -30.89
N ALA A 191 -54.01 -4.62 -29.76
CA ALA A 191 -55.03 -5.67 -29.74
C ALA A 191 -56.44 -5.16 -30.09
N ARG A 192 -56.76 -3.90 -29.80
CA ARG A 192 -58.04 -3.26 -30.17
C ARG A 192 -58.06 -2.75 -31.61
N GLY A 193 -56.91 -2.45 -32.19
CA GLY A 193 -56.77 -1.99 -33.59
C GLY A 193 -56.63 -3.11 -34.64
N ALA A 194 -56.51 -4.38 -34.22
CA ALA A 194 -56.43 -5.52 -35.12
C ALA A 194 -57.79 -5.80 -35.77
N ALA A 195 -58.04 -5.18 -36.93
CA ALA A 195 -59.16 -5.52 -37.81
C ALA A 195 -59.09 -7.00 -38.24
N PRO A 196 -60.22 -7.71 -38.34
CA PRO A 196 -60.23 -9.14 -38.66
C PRO A 196 -59.69 -9.41 -40.07
N PRO A 197 -59.02 -10.56 -40.29
CA PRO A 197 -58.43 -10.91 -41.57
C PRO A 197 -59.53 -11.06 -42.63
N VAL A 198 -59.48 -10.22 -43.66
CA VAL A 198 -60.26 -10.41 -44.89
C VAL A 198 -59.61 -11.55 -45.65
N LEU A 199 -60.27 -12.71 -45.69
CA LEU A 199 -59.88 -13.85 -46.51
C LEU A 199 -60.13 -13.52 -48.00
N PRO A 200 -59.13 -13.66 -48.89
CA PRO A 200 -59.39 -13.63 -50.33
C PRO A 200 -60.12 -14.91 -50.77
N ALA A 201 -61.04 -14.71 -51.71
CA ALA A 201 -62.05 -15.66 -52.21
C ALA A 201 -61.49 -16.95 -52.84
#